data_AF-A0A932KVS8-F1
#
_entry.id   AF-A0A932KVS8-F1
#
_cell.length_a   1.000
_cell.length_b   1.000
_cell.length_c   1.000
_cell.angle_alpha   90.00
_cell.angle_beta   90.00
_cell.angle_gamma   90.00
#
_symmetry.space_group_name_H-M   'P 1'
#
loop_
_entity.id
_entity.type
_entity.pdbx_description
1 polymer ?
#
loop_
_entity_poly.entity_id
_entity_poly.type
_entity_poly.pdbx_seq_one_letter_code
_entity_poly.pdbx_strand_id
1 'polypeptide(L)'
;MLFDGILVEVVDISVGGLKFRRPPGLLNHGYRFTFELRSAYEDPNPLAKGIAMVRALGPDWVAIEFVRPTFSLMKVVGRHIGRLLVGRSHLFKH
;
A
#
# COMPACT_ATOMS: atom_id res chain seq x y z
N MET A 1 -1.59 6.91 0.74
CA MET A 1 -0.14 6.65 0.51
C MET A 1 0.52 7.97 0.16
N LEU A 2 1.75 8.23 0.61
CA LEU A 2 2.55 9.35 0.12
C LEU A 2 3.46 8.85 -1.01
N PHE A 3 3.28 9.40 -2.20
CA PHE A 3 4.11 9.20 -3.37
C PHE A 3 4.77 10.54 -3.70
N ASP A 4 6.10 10.64 -3.61
CA ASP A 4 6.84 11.88 -3.89
C ASP A 4 6.26 13.13 -3.18
N GLY A 5 5.90 12.98 -1.91
CA GLY A 5 5.25 14.02 -1.11
C GLY A 5 3.77 14.26 -1.40
N ILE A 6 3.21 13.66 -2.45
CA ILE A 6 1.79 13.75 -2.82
C ILE A 6 1.00 12.66 -2.10
N LEU A 7 -0.04 13.07 -1.36
CA LEU A 7 -0.99 12.14 -0.78
C LEU A 7 -1.92 11.60 -1.87
N VAL A 8 -1.83 10.29 -2.11
CA VAL A 8 -2.68 9.56 -3.06
C VAL A 8 -3.54 8.52 -2.33
N GLU A 9 -4.76 8.33 -2.81
CA GLU A 9 -5.70 7.35 -2.31
C GLU A 9 -5.31 5.93 -2.75
N VAL A 10 -5.26 4.98 -1.82
CA VAL A 10 -5.06 3.56 -2.12
C VAL A 10 -6.42 2.93 -2.35
N VAL A 11 -6.64 2.35 -3.53
CA VAL A 11 -7.95 1.79 -3.94
C VAL A 11 -8.04 0.28 -3.76
N ASP A 12 -6.90 -0.42 -3.77
CA ASP A 12 -6.82 -1.87 -3.62
C ASP A 12 -5.43 -2.23 -3.09
N ILE A 13 -5.32 -3.29 -2.29
CA ILE A 13 -4.06 -3.70 -1.66
C ILE A 13 -3.96 -5.22 -1.49
N SER A 14 -2.78 -5.73 -1.78
CA SER A 14 -2.40 -7.14 -1.61
C SER A 14 -1.06 -7.24 -0.89
N VAL A 15 -0.66 -8.46 -0.54
CA VAL A 15 0.63 -8.72 0.11
C VAL A 15 1.82 -8.30 -0.79
N GLY A 16 1.66 -8.37 -2.11
CA GLY A 16 2.73 -8.10 -3.07
C GLY A 16 2.73 -6.70 -3.68
N GLY A 17 1.68 -5.90 -3.46
CA GLY A 17 1.52 -4.62 -4.15
C GLY A 17 0.19 -3.95 -3.86
N LEU A 18 -0.03 -2.79 -4.45
CA LEU A 18 -1.26 -2.03 -4.30
C LEU A 18 -1.65 -1.29 -5.57
N LYS A 19 -2.91 -0.85 -5.64
CA LYS A 19 -3.37 0.14 -6.60
C LYS A 19 -3.68 1.43 -5.89
N PHE A 20 -3.39 2.55 -6.54
CA PHE A 20 -3.73 3.87 -6.03
C PHE A 20 -4.30 4.73 -7.16
N ARG A 21 -5.06 5.76 -6.78
CA ARG A 21 -5.61 6.74 -7.71
C ARG A 21 -4.46 7.47 -8.42
N ARG A 22 -4.54 7.54 -9.75
CA ARG A 22 -3.46 8.08 -10.59
C ARG A 22 -3.23 9.57 -10.26
N PRO A 23 -2.03 9.95 -9.78
CA PRO A 23 -1.68 11.35 -9.59
C PRO A 23 -1.43 12.04 -10.95
N PRO A 24 -1.51 13.38 -11.01
CA PRO A 24 -1.03 14.11 -12.18
C PRO A 24 0.46 13.84 -12.40
N GLY A 25 0.86 13.58 -13.64
CA GLY A 25 2.24 13.27 -14.01
C GLY A 25 2.41 11.95 -14.77
N LEU A 26 3.66 11.69 -15.19
CA LEU A 26 3.99 10.51 -15.98
C LEU A 26 4.48 9.38 -15.07
N LEU A 27 3.69 8.32 -14.95
CA LEU A 27 4.06 7.06 -14.31
C LEU A 27 4.08 5.96 -15.37
N ASN A 28 5.26 5.66 -15.90
CA ASN A 28 5.43 4.63 -16.93
C ASN A 28 5.61 3.25 -16.29
N HIS A 29 5.27 2.20 -17.03
CA HIS A 29 5.61 0.83 -16.66
C HIS A 29 7.10 0.69 -16.34
N GLY A 30 7.45 0.01 -15.25
CA GLY A 30 8.82 -0.17 -14.79
C GLY A 30 9.40 1.00 -13.99
N TYR A 31 8.70 2.14 -13.91
CA TYR A 31 9.14 3.25 -13.07
C TYR A 31 9.20 2.83 -11.60
N ARG A 32 10.32 3.13 -10.95
CA ARG A 32 10.59 2.81 -9.55
C ARG A 32 10.60 4.05 -8.68
N PHE A 33 9.99 3.96 -7.51
CA PHE A 33 9.91 5.08 -6.58
C PHE A 33 9.82 4.61 -5.13
N THR A 34 10.19 5.50 -4.20
CA THR A 34 9.94 5.31 -2.78
C THR A 34 8.56 5.84 -2.41
N PHE A 35 7.91 5.18 -1.45
CA PHE A 35 6.60 5.60 -0.96
C PHE A 35 6.50 5.42 0.55
N GLU A 36 5.54 6.11 1.14
CA GLU A 36 5.13 5.88 2.52
C GLU A 36 3.66 5.43 2.58
N LEU A 37 3.42 4.37 3.33
CA LEU A 37 2.10 3.82 3.57
C LEU A 37 1.74 4.02 5.04
N ARG A 38 0.57 4.61 5.28
CA ARG A 38 -0.04 4.75 6.59
C ARG A 38 -1.32 3.92 6.60
N SER A 39 -1.50 3.11 7.64
CA SER A 39 -2.82 2.56 7.95
C SER A 39 -3.75 3.71 8.35
N ALA A 40 -5.03 3.63 8.02
CA ALA A 40 -6.04 4.58 8.51
C ALA A 40 -6.74 4.08 9.79
N TYR A 41 -6.40 2.88 10.26
CA TYR A 41 -7.18 2.12 11.25
C TYR A 41 -6.41 1.83 12.55
N GLU A 42 -5.23 2.42 12.74
CA GLU A 42 -4.36 2.13 13.88
C GLU A 42 -3.89 3.42 14.53
N ASP A 43 -3.97 3.52 15.86
CA ASP A 43 -3.39 4.63 16.60
C ASP A 43 -2.30 4.08 17.55
N PRO A 44 -1.04 4.55 17.44
CA PRO A 44 -0.50 5.45 16.43
C PRO A 44 -0.45 4.80 15.04
N ASN A 45 -0.75 5.57 13.99
CA ASN A 45 -0.74 5.12 12.60
C ASN A 45 0.68 4.67 12.21
N PRO A 46 0.96 3.35 12.08
CA PRO A 46 2.29 2.90 11.74
C PRO A 46 2.65 3.39 10.34
N LEU A 47 3.74 4.14 10.26
CA LEU A 47 4.33 4.57 8.99
C LEU A 47 5.26 3.47 8.48
N ALA A 48 4.94 2.92 7.31
CA ALA A 48 5.82 2.02 6.60
C ALA A 48 6.40 2.70 5.37
N LYS A 49 7.72 2.60 5.17
CA LYS A 49 8.39 3.04 3.94
C LYS A 49 8.68 1.83 3.05
N GLY A 50 8.56 2.02 1.75
CA GLY A 50 8.79 0.96 0.75
C GLY A 50 9.34 1.50 -0.56
N ILE A 51 9.79 0.57 -1.40
CA ILE A 51 10.12 0.81 -2.80
C ILE A 51 9.08 0.09 -3.64
N ALA A 52 8.57 0.77 -4.66
CA ALA A 52 7.56 0.28 -5.57
C ALA A 52 8.07 0.28 -7.01
N MET A 53 7.49 -0.57 -7.84
CA MET A 53 7.66 -0.55 -9.29
C MET A 53 6.28 -0.55 -9.96
N VAL A 54 6.06 0.36 -10.91
CA VAL A 54 4.82 0.39 -11.70
C VAL A 54 4.73 -0.86 -12.59
N ARG A 55 3.63 -1.60 -12.47
CA ARG A 55 3.35 -2.82 -13.26
C ARG A 55 2.19 -2.68 -14.22
N ALA A 56 1.25 -1.79 -13.94
CA ALA A 56 0.17 -1.47 -14.85
C ALA A 56 -0.39 -0.08 -14.52
N LEU A 57 -1.06 0.53 -15.48
CA LEU A 57 -1.76 1.79 -15.30
C LEU A 57 -3.06 1.78 -16.11
N GLY A 58 -4.10 2.38 -15.55
CA GLY A 58 -5.35 2.69 -16.21
C GLY A 58 -5.54 4.20 -16.38
N PRO A 59 -6.73 4.62 -16.82
CA PRO A 59 -7.09 6.03 -16.92
C PRO A 59 -7.02 6.75 -15.57
N ASP A 60 -7.44 6.09 -14.49
CA ASP A 60 -7.67 6.67 -13.16
C ASP A 60 -6.91 5.97 -12.03
N TRP A 61 -6.19 4.88 -12.32
CA TRP A 61 -5.42 4.12 -11.33
C TRP A 61 -4.03 3.73 -11.82
N VAL A 62 -3.14 3.45 -10.86
CA VAL A 62 -1.80 2.88 -11.09
C VAL A 62 -1.62 1.68 -10.17
N ALA A 63 -1.17 0.55 -10.73
CA ALA A 63 -0.83 -0.66 -9.99
C ALA A 63 0.68 -0.78 -9.84
N ILE A 64 1.12 -1.05 -8.60
CA ILE A 64 2.51 -1.24 -8.27
C ILE A 64 2.76 -2.58 -7.60
N GLU A 65 3.98 -3.07 -7.78
CA GLU A 65 4.55 -4.19 -7.04
C GLU A 65 5.55 -3.64 -6.01
N PHE A 66 5.56 -4.23 -4.81
CA PHE A 66 6.56 -3.92 -3.79
C PHE A 66 7.91 -4.55 -4.15
N VAL A 67 8.96 -3.73 -4.18
CA VAL A 67 10.33 -4.20 -4.43
C VAL A 67 11.00 -4.44 -3.09
N ARG A 68 11.28 -5.71 -2.77
CA ARG A 68 11.93 -6.15 -1.52
C ARG A 68 11.25 -5.52 -0.29
N PRO A 69 9.96 -5.83 -0.04
CA PRO A 69 9.19 -5.17 1.01
C PRO A 69 9.86 -5.34 2.38
N THR A 70 9.92 -4.23 3.13
CA THR A 70 10.48 -4.25 4.49
C THR A 70 9.55 -5.02 5.42
N PHE A 71 10.10 -5.56 6.52
CA PHE A 71 9.30 -6.21 7.56
C PHE A 71 8.17 -5.29 8.07
N SER A 72 8.46 -4.00 8.27
CA SER A 72 7.46 -3.01 8.70
C SER A 72 6.33 -2.85 7.69
N LEU A 73 6.65 -2.76 6.38
CA LEU A 73 5.65 -2.70 5.32
C LEU A 73 4.78 -3.97 5.31
N MET A 74 5.41 -5.14 5.36
CA MET A 74 4.70 -6.43 5.42
C MET A 74 3.76 -6.51 6.62
N LYS A 75 4.19 -6.01 7.79
CA LYS A 75 3.37 -6.01 9.00
C LYS A 75 2.14 -5.08 8.88
N VAL A 76 2.31 -3.89 8.32
CA VAL A 76 1.21 -2.94 8.10
C VAL A 76 0.20 -3.50 7.10
N VAL A 77 0.68 -3.98 5.95
CA VAL A 77 -0.15 -4.56 4.89
C VAL A 77 -0.86 -5.82 5.39
N GLY A 78 -0.13 -6.75 6.00
CA GLY A 78 -0.68 -8.00 6.51
C GLY A 78 -1.73 -7.78 7.59
N ARG A 79 -1.51 -6.84 8.51
CA ARG A 79 -2.50 -6.49 9.54
C ARG A 79 -3.75 -5.83 8.95
N HIS A 80 -3.58 -4.98 7.94
CA HIS A 80 -4.71 -4.38 7.22
C HIS A 80 -5.56 -5.45 6.51
N ILE A 81 -4.93 -6.33 5.74
CA ILE A 81 -5.62 -7.44 5.05
C ILE A 81 -6.29 -8.37 6.07
N GLY A 82 -5.57 -8.73 7.15
CA GLY A 82 -6.13 -9.56 8.22
C GLY A 82 -7.37 -8.95 8.86
N ARG A 83 -7.42 -7.62 9.00
CA ARG A 83 -8.65 -6.94 9.47
C ARG A 83 -9.79 -7.01 8.46
N LEU A 84 -9.52 -6.80 7.17
CA LEU A 84 -10.56 -6.86 6.12
C LEU A 84 -11.16 -8.26 5.99
N LEU A 85 -10.33 -9.31 6.07
CA LEU A 85 -10.78 -10.69 5.99
C LEU A 85 -11.53 -11.15 7.23
N VAL A 86 -11.28 -10.52 8.38
CA VAL A 86 -11.78 -11.01 9.66
C VAL A 86 -12.53 -9.93 10.43
N GLY A 87 -13.63 -9.40 9.88
CA GLY A 87 -14.55 -8.58 10.66
C GLY A 87 -14.76 -9.18 12.05
N ARG A 88 -14.20 -8.51 13.10
CA ARG A 88 -13.94 -9.04 14.45
C ARG A 88 -13.12 -10.35 14.49
N SER A 89 -11.79 -10.27 14.58
CA SER A 89 -10.96 -11.46 14.80
C SER A 89 -10.61 -11.70 16.26
N HIS A 90 -11.14 -12.81 16.77
CA HIS A 90 -10.91 -13.44 18.07
C HIS A 90 -9.56 -14.18 18.13
N LEU A 91 -8.47 -13.62 17.57
CA LEU A 91 -7.15 -14.26 17.62
C LEU A 91 -6.62 -14.49 19.05
N PHE A 92 -7.32 -13.98 20.08
CA PHE A 92 -7.41 -14.63 21.40
C PHE A 92 -8.85 -14.57 21.96
N LYS A 93 -9.67 -15.56 21.66
CA LYS A 93 -10.24 -16.53 22.64
C LYS A 93 -11.18 -17.51 21.93
N HIS A 94 -11.03 -18.77 22.35
CA HIS A 94 -11.86 -19.95 22.06
C HIS A 94 -13.34 -19.70 22.25
#